data_AF-A0A964ISD0-F1
#
_entry.id   AF-A0A964ISD0-F1
#
_cell.length_a   1.000
_cell.length_b   1.000
_cell.length_c   1.000
_cell.angle_alpha   90.00
_cell.angle_beta   90.00
_cell.angle_gamma   90.00
#
_symmetry.space_group_name_H-M   'P 1'
#
loop_
_entity.id
_entity.type
_entity.pdbx_description
1 polymer ?
#
loop_
_entity_poly.entity_id
_entity_poly.type
_entity_poly.pdbx_seq_one_letter_code
_entity_poly.pdbx_strand_id
1 'polypeptide(L)'
;MSKFDFSAPAELFPSRNRKIANKVKYRRFEHASDAIRFAMEELPEPLLLGAYIEIDEERIGHKDIRALYEGANFPAKTLAN
;
A
#
# COMPACT_ATOMS: atom_id res chain seq x y z
N MET A 1 -18.56 9.07 -1.45
CA MET A 1 -17.56 8.67 -2.46
C MET A 1 -16.38 9.63 -2.34
N SER A 2 -15.55 9.43 -1.32
CA SER A 2 -14.28 10.14 -1.19
C SER A 2 -13.37 9.65 -2.31
N LYS A 3 -12.98 10.57 -3.18
CA LYS A 3 -12.07 10.31 -4.28
C LYS A 3 -10.69 10.18 -3.64
N PHE A 4 -10.27 8.96 -3.35
CA PHE A 4 -8.96 8.71 -2.77
C PHE A 4 -7.89 9.22 -3.73
N ASP A 5 -6.96 10.06 -3.25
CA ASP A 5 -5.92 10.60 -4.09
C ASP A 5 -4.77 9.60 -4.22
N PHE A 6 -4.85 8.78 -5.27
CA PHE A 6 -3.83 7.80 -5.59
C PHE A 6 -2.51 8.41 -6.08
N SER A 7 -2.49 9.72 -6.36
CA SER A 7 -1.31 10.46 -6.81
C SER A 7 -0.53 11.11 -5.66
N ALA A 8 -1.12 11.18 -4.46
CA ALA A 8 -0.45 11.71 -3.29
C ALA A 8 0.76 10.84 -2.88
N PRO A 9 1.81 11.45 -2.30
CA PRO A 9 2.96 10.72 -1.78
C PRO A 9 2.55 9.79 -0.64
N ALA A 10 3.21 8.63 -0.58
CA ALA A 10 2.83 7.57 0.33
C ALA A 10 4.03 6.90 0.98
N GLU A 11 3.91 6.58 2.25
CA GLU A 11 4.95 5.93 3.03
C GLU A 11 4.48 4.59 3.55
N LEU A 12 5.15 3.52 3.13
CA LEU A 12 4.85 2.16 3.57
C LEU A 12 5.70 1.80 4.79
N PHE A 13 5.01 1.42 5.86
CA PHE A 13 5.60 0.91 7.09
C PHE A 13 5.26 -0.58 7.24
N PRO A 14 6.19 -1.48 6.91
CA PRO A 14 5.95 -2.91 7.05
C PRO A 14 5.94 -3.33 8.52
N SER A 15 5.10 -4.33 8.85
CA SER A 15 5.12 -4.95 10.16
C SER A 15 6.45 -5.62 10.46
N ARG A 16 6.89 -5.61 11.72
CA ARG A 16 8.03 -6.41 12.16
C ARG A 16 7.55 -7.77 12.63
N ASN A 17 7.55 -8.76 11.74
CA ASN A 17 7.32 -10.14 12.15
C ASN A 17 8.65 -10.85 12.40
N ARG A 18 8.90 -11.37 13.61
CA ARG A 18 10.15 -12.09 13.92
C ARG A 18 10.25 -13.44 13.22
N LYS A 19 9.11 -14.02 12.82
CA LYS A 19 9.04 -15.31 12.13
C LYS A 19 9.34 -15.23 10.64
N ILE A 20 9.25 -14.05 10.05
CA ILE A 20 9.53 -13.81 8.63
C ILE A 20 10.76 -12.92 8.59
N ALA A 21 11.79 -13.31 7.83
CA ALA A 21 12.89 -12.40 7.58
C ALA A 21 12.31 -11.11 6.98
N ASN A 22 12.40 -9.98 7.70
CA ASN A 22 11.92 -8.68 7.25
C ASN A 22 12.77 -8.22 6.05
N LYS A 23 12.47 -8.78 4.87
CA LYS A 23 13.07 -8.39 3.60
C LYS A 23 12.51 -7.05 3.13
N VAL A 24 11.24 -6.79 3.44
CA VAL A 24 10.59 -5.52 3.16
C VAL A 24 10.92 -4.54 4.28
N LYS A 25 11.62 -3.48 3.92
CA LYS A 25 11.90 -2.33 4.81
C LYS A 25 10.93 -1.20 4.47
N TYR A 26 10.95 -0.19 5.33
CA TYR A 26 10.35 1.11 5.06
C TYR A 26 10.63 1.58 3.62
N ARG A 27 9.60 2.06 2.94
CA ARG A 27 9.72 2.55 1.57
C ARG A 27 8.78 3.73 1.36
N ARG A 28 9.32 4.82 0.81
CA ARG A 28 8.53 5.96 0.32
C ARG A 28 8.21 5.75 -1.15
N PHE A 29 7.02 6.15 -1.53
CA PHE A 29 6.52 6.15 -2.89
C PHE A 29 6.03 7.56 -3.24
N GLU A 30 6.23 7.95 -4.49
CA GLU A 30 5.72 9.22 -5.00
C GLU A 30 4.19 9.18 -5.16
N HIS A 31 3.63 7.99 -5.39
CA HIS A 31 2.19 7.79 -5.57
C HIS A 31 1.66 6.71 -4.62
N ALA A 32 0.54 7.00 -3.97
CA ALA A 32 -0.19 6.07 -3.12
C ALA A 32 -0.61 4.78 -3.82
N SER A 33 -0.95 4.87 -5.12
CA SER A 33 -1.20 3.69 -5.95
C SER A 33 -0.02 2.73 -5.99
N ASP A 34 1.22 3.23 -6.10
CA ASP A 34 2.40 2.37 -6.12
C ASP A 34 2.65 1.72 -4.75
N ALA A 35 2.41 2.45 -3.66
CA ALA A 35 2.52 1.91 -2.31
C ALA A 35 1.50 0.79 -2.06
N ILE A 36 0.24 1.00 -2.44
CA ILE A 36 -0.84 0.01 -2.30
C ILE A 36 -0.56 -1.22 -3.17
N ARG A 37 -0.13 -1.03 -4.43
CA ARG A 37 0.23 -2.14 -5.33
C ARG A 37 1.38 -2.97 -4.73
N PHE A 38 2.43 -2.30 -4.26
CA PHE A 38 3.55 -2.98 -3.61
C PHE A 38 3.09 -3.74 -2.36
N ALA A 39 2.17 -3.17 -1.58
CA ALA A 39 1.63 -3.82 -0.39
C ALA A 39 0.81 -5.08 -0.69
N MET A 40 0.15 -5.15 -1.83
CA MET A 40 -0.66 -6.31 -2.23
C MET A 40 0.14 -7.36 -3.04
N GLU A 41 1.07 -6.92 -3.89
CA GLU A 41 1.79 -7.81 -4.82
C GLU A 41 3.14 -8.29 -4.28
N GLU A 42 3.87 -7.45 -3.55
CA GLU A 42 5.26 -7.74 -3.13
C GLU A 42 5.37 -8.10 -1.65
N LEU A 43 4.40 -7.65 -0.84
CA LEU A 43 4.39 -7.86 0.60
C LEU A 43 3.73 -9.22 0.94
N PRO A 44 4.43 -10.09 1.69
CA PRO A 44 3.82 -11.30 2.22
C PRO A 44 2.61 -10.98 3.10
N GLU A 45 1.52 -11.75 2.97
CA GLU A 45 0.28 -11.53 3.73
C GLU A 45 0.49 -11.33 5.25
N PRO A 46 1.38 -12.08 5.95
CA PRO A 46 1.58 -11.86 7.37
C PRO A 46 2.34 -10.56 7.71
N LEU A 47 3.08 -9.98 6.76
CA LEU A 47 3.67 -8.65 6.90
C LEU A 47 2.66 -7.56 6.56
N LEU A 48 1.80 -7.79 5.57
CA LEU A 48 0.71 -6.89 5.19
C LEU A 48 -0.29 -6.69 6.34
N LEU A 49 -0.66 -7.75 7.07
CA LEU A 49 -1.64 -7.69 8.16
C LEU A 49 -1.29 -6.67 9.27
N GLY A 50 0.00 -6.44 9.51
CA GLY A 50 0.47 -5.41 10.45
C GLY A 50 1.14 -4.21 9.79
N ALA A 51 1.15 -4.15 8.45
CA ALA A 51 1.66 -3.02 7.72
C ALA A 51 0.58 -1.94 7.66
N TYR A 52 1.04 -0.69 7.61
CA TYR A 52 0.19 0.45 7.33
C TYR A 52 0.90 1.35 6.31
N ILE A 53 0.09 2.09 5.54
CA ILE A 53 0.60 3.10 4.62
C ILE A 53 0.09 4.45 5.12
N GLU A 54 0.97 5.44 5.13
CA GLU A 54 0.62 6.83 5.45
C GLU A 54 0.58 7.65 4.16
N ILE A 55 -0.54 8.30 3.87
CA ILE A 55 -0.81 9.08 2.65
C ILE A 55 -1.42 10.40 3.10
N ASP A 56 -0.74 11.51 2.85
CA ASP A 56 -1.19 12.85 3.27
C ASP A 56 -1.59 12.91 4.76
N GLU A 57 -0.72 12.39 5.64
CA GLU A 57 -0.96 12.24 7.10
C GLU A 57 -2.07 11.26 7.50
N GLU A 58 -2.78 10.66 6.54
CA GLU A 58 -3.80 9.64 6.78
C GLU A 58 -3.18 8.24 6.79
N ARG A 59 -3.43 7.48 7.84
CA ARG A 59 -2.94 6.10 7.98
C ARG A 59 -4.01 5.11 7.56
N ILE A 60 -3.69 4.32 6.55
CA ILE A 60 -4.53 3.23 6.07
C ILE A 60 -3.93 1.88 6.49
N GLY A 61 -4.79 1.00 7.02
CA GLY A 61 -4.39 -0.33 7.46
C GLY A 61 -4.57 -1.38 6.36
N HIS A 62 -4.24 -2.64 6.66
CA HIS A 62 -4.36 -3.75 5.69
C HIS A 62 -5.76 -3.86 5.04
N LYS A 63 -6.83 -3.56 5.78
CA LYS A 63 -8.21 -3.66 5.30
C LYS A 63 -8.49 -2.60 4.23
N ASP A 64 -8.05 -1.38 4.50
CA ASP A 64 -8.22 -0.23 3.62
C ASP A 64 -7.35 -0.41 2.36
N ILE A 65 -6.10 -0.86 2.52
CA ILE A 65 -5.20 -1.19 1.40
C ILE A 65 -5.87 -2.20 0.47
N ARG A 66 -6.43 -3.30 1.03
CA ARG A 66 -7.12 -4.32 0.24
C ARG A 66 -8.37 -3.75 -0.44
N ALA A 67 -9.20 -3.00 0.30
CA ALA A 67 -10.42 -2.40 -0.25
C ALA A 67 -10.13 -1.38 -1.36
N LEU A 68 -9.05 -0.61 -1.24
CA LEU A 68 -8.59 0.35 -2.23
C LEU A 68 -8.03 -0.35 -3.47
N TYR A 69 -7.28 -1.45 -3.29
CA TYR A 69 -6.73 -2.24 -4.40
C TYR A 69 -7.80 -3.03 -5.18
N GLU A 70 -8.73 -3.66 -4.46
CA GLU A 70 -9.86 -4.40 -5.05
C GLU A 70 -10.96 -3.47 -5.58
N GLY A 71 -10.92 -2.18 -5.20
CA GLY A 71 -11.86 -1.19 -5.65
C GLY A 71 -11.72 -0.86 -7.13
N ALA A 72 -12.84 -0.70 -7.83
CA ALA A 72 -12.87 -0.34 -9.26
C ALA A 72 -12.23 1.04 -9.59
N ASN A 73 -11.90 1.84 -8.57
CA ASN A 73 -11.26 3.14 -8.72
C ASN A 73 -9.74 3.08 -8.64
N PHE A 74 -9.15 1.92 -8.33
CA PHE A 74 -7.71 1.78 -8.30
C PHE A 74 -7.15 2.05 -9.70
N PRO A 75 -6.14 2.93 -9.85
CA PRO A 75 -5.46 3.12 -11.13
C PRO A 75 -4.57 1.89 -11.37
N ALA A 76 -5.20 0.77 -11.71
CA ALA A 76 -4.55 -0.47 -12.09
C ALA A 76 -3.88 -0.24 -13.44
N LYS A 77 -2.65 0.32 -13.40
CA LYS A 77 -1.67 0.40 -14.50
C LYS A 77 -2.31 0.13 -15.86
N THR A 78 -3.12 1.08 -16.36
CA THR A 78 -3.37 1.12 -17.79
C THR A 78 -2.02 1.52 -18.35
N LEU A 79 -1.24 0.51 -18.74
CA LEU A 79 -0.08 0.66 -19.62
C LEU A 79 -0.56 1.58 -20.73
N ALA A 80 -0.14 2.85 -20.66
CA ALA A 80 -0.30 3.77 -21.76
C ALA A 80 0.54 3.18 -22.89
N ASN A 81 -0.18 2.67 -23.87
CA ASN A 81 0.29 2.09 -25.13
C ASN A 81 1.04 3.14 -25.96
#